data_AF-A0A7Y5PZ49-F1
#
_entry.id   AF-A0A7Y5PZ49-F1
#
_cell.length_a   1.000
_cell.length_b   1.000
_cell.length_c   1.000
_cell.angle_alpha   90.00
_cell.angle_beta   90.00
_cell.angle_gamma   90.00
#
_symmetry.space_group_name_H-M   'P 1'
#
loop_
_entity.id
_entity.type
_entity.pdbx_description
1 polymer ?
#
loop_
_entity_poly.entity_id
_entity_poly.type
_entity_poly.pdbx_seq_one_letter_code
_entity_poly.pdbx_strand_id
1 'polypeptide(L)'
;MSAPALRVRKLHHAFARHEVLDGVDLDLEAGQIVALVGPSGCGKTTLLHLCAGLLHVREGSIDNGFSSQAFMFQQPRLLPCKTALDNIALGLAAVGMARAERERRAH
;
A
#
# COMPACT_ATOMS: atom_id res chain seq x y z
N MET A 1 -2.91 -1.03 26.02
CA MET A 1 -3.06 -1.45 24.60
C MET A 1 -2.55 -0.29 23.76
N SER A 2 -1.65 -0.55 22.81
CA SER A 2 -1.18 0.49 21.88
C SER A 2 -2.34 0.90 20.97
N ALA A 3 -2.33 2.13 20.46
CA ALA A 3 -3.24 2.51 19.39
C ALA A 3 -2.85 1.77 18.10
N PRO A 4 -3.82 1.33 17.27
CA PRO A 4 -3.52 0.67 16.01
C PRO A 4 -2.79 1.62 15.06
N ALA A 5 -1.86 1.06 14.28
CA ALA A 5 -1.12 1.79 13.26
C ALA A 5 -1.98 2.04 12.01
N LEU A 6 -2.97 1.19 11.75
CA LEU A 6 -3.98 1.39 10.71
C LEU A 6 -5.34 0.93 11.24
N ARG A 7 -6.35 1.78 11.10
CA ARG A 7 -7.73 1.52 11.49
C ARG A 7 -8.68 1.87 10.35
N VAL A 8 -9.41 0.87 9.88
CA VAL A 8 -10.45 0.97 8.87
C VAL A 8 -11.80 0.75 9.55
N ARG A 9 -12.77 1.63 9.28
CA ARG A 9 -14.12 1.51 9.85
C ARG A 9 -15.21 1.73 8.81
N LYS A 10 -16.17 0.80 8.77
CA LYS A 10 -17.36 0.81 7.92
C LYS A 10 -17.02 1.24 6.49
N LEU A 11 -15.95 0.68 5.94
CA LEU A 11 -15.45 1.11 4.64
C LEU A 11 -16.29 0.47 3.54
N HIS A 12 -16.96 1.32 2.75
CA HIS A 12 -17.67 0.92 1.54
C HIS A 12 -16.95 1.47 0.32
N HIS A 13 -16.98 0.73 -0.79
CA HIS A 13 -16.46 1.21 -2.06
C HIS A 13 -17.17 0.55 -3.24
N ALA A 14 -17.56 1.37 -4.20
CA ALA A 14 -18.20 0.92 -5.44
C ALA A 14 -17.57 1.59 -6.66
N PHE A 15 -17.43 0.83 -7.74
CA PHE A 15 -17.13 1.38 -9.07
C PHE A 15 -18.44 1.50 -9.85
N ALA A 16 -18.85 2.75 -10.09
CA ALA A 16 -20.16 3.07 -10.68
C ALA A 16 -21.31 2.39 -9.89
N ARG A 17 -21.93 1.35 -10.46
CA ARG A 17 -23.03 0.61 -9.83
C ARG A 17 -22.62 -0.72 -9.20
N HIS A 18 -21.33 -1.06 -9.24
CA HIS A 18 -20.82 -2.32 -8.73
C HIS A 18 -20.12 -2.12 -7.38
N GLU A 19 -20.76 -2.58 -6.32
CA GLU A 19 -20.18 -2.58 -4.97
C GLU A 19 -19.07 -3.63 -4.86
N VAL A 20 -17.93 -3.22 -4.33
CA VAL A 20 -16.71 -4.03 -4.18
C VAL A 20 -16.36 -4.26 -2.72
N LEU A 21 -16.61 -3.28 -1.86
CA LEU A 21 -16.45 -3.38 -0.42
C LEU A 21 -17.76 -2.96 0.24
N ASP A 22 -18.22 -3.78 1.19
CA ASP A 22 -19.44 -3.55 1.95
C ASP A 22 -19.09 -3.59 3.45
N GLY A 23 -19.01 -2.42 4.08
CA GLY A 23 -18.92 -2.27 5.53
C GLY A 23 -17.67 -2.88 6.17
N VAL A 24 -16.51 -2.78 5.54
CA VAL A 24 -15.28 -3.43 6.02
C VAL A 24 -14.70 -2.71 7.25
N ASP A 25 -14.43 -3.49 8.30
CA ASP A 25 -13.68 -3.08 9.49
C ASP A 25 -12.35 -3.86 9.57
N LEU A 26 -11.25 -3.15 9.86
CA LEU A 26 -9.92 -3.74 10.04
C LEU A 26 -9.11 -2.92 11.03
N ASP A 27 -8.41 -3.59 11.95
CA ASP A 27 -7.35 -2.98 12.75
C ASP A 27 -6.03 -3.71 12.50
N LEU A 28 -4.96 -2.94 12.37
CA LEU A 28 -3.59 -3.44 12.28
C LEU A 28 -2.73 -2.71 13.30
N GLU A 29 -2.18 -3.45 14.24
CA GLU A 29 -1.28 -2.92 15.26
C GLU A 29 0.15 -2.75 14.72
N ALA A 30 0.92 -1.84 15.33
CA ALA A 30 2.32 -1.68 14.99
C ALA A 30 3.10 -2.99 15.21
N GLY A 31 3.92 -3.37 14.21
CA GLY A 31 4.71 -4.59 14.23
C GLY A 31 3.95 -5.87 13.85
N GLN A 32 2.64 -5.79 13.56
CA GLN A 32 1.89 -6.93 13.04
C GLN A 32 2.05 -7.09 11.53
N ILE A 33 1.99 -8.35 11.08
CA ILE A 33 1.88 -8.72 9.68
C ILE A 33 0.53 -9.42 9.51
N VAL A 34 -0.30 -8.90 8.62
CA VAL A 34 -1.62 -9.45 8.32
C VAL A 34 -1.68 -9.84 6.86
N ALA A 35 -2.18 -11.05 6.58
CA ALA A 35 -2.42 -11.52 5.23
C ALA A 35 -3.92 -11.45 4.91
N LEU A 36 -4.27 -10.80 3.79
CA LEU A 36 -5.64 -10.74 3.29
C LEU A 36 -5.84 -11.82 2.22
N VAL A 37 -6.72 -12.79 2.49
CA VAL A 37 -6.96 -13.96 1.63
C VAL A 37 -8.41 -14.00 1.18
N GLY A 38 -8.65 -14.42 -0.06
CA GLY A 38 -9.99 -14.58 -0.61
C GLY A 38 -9.99 -14.76 -2.13
N PRO A 39 -11.13 -15.13 -2.75
CA PRO A 39 -11.23 -15.37 -4.19
C PRO A 39 -10.83 -14.19 -5.06
N SER A 40 -10.45 -14.43 -6.32
CA SER A 40 -10.22 -13.35 -7.29
C SER A 40 -11.47 -12.47 -7.41
N GLY A 41 -11.29 -11.15 -7.39
CA GLY A 41 -12.40 -10.19 -7.50
C GLY A 41 -13.08 -9.79 -6.18
N CYS A 42 -12.76 -10.40 -5.03
CA CYS A 42 -13.42 -10.07 -3.76
C CYS A 42 -12.98 -8.73 -3.11
N GLY A 43 -12.39 -7.80 -3.88
CA GLY A 43 -12.06 -6.46 -3.38
C GLY A 43 -10.73 -6.29 -2.64
N LYS A 44 -9.89 -7.34 -2.50
CA LYS A 44 -8.59 -7.26 -1.77
C LYS A 44 -7.70 -6.11 -2.24
N THR A 45 -7.45 -6.03 -3.55
CA THR A 45 -6.62 -4.98 -4.15
C THR A 45 -7.25 -3.61 -3.94
N THR A 46 -8.57 -3.50 -4.03
CA THR A 46 -9.31 -2.26 -3.76
C THR A 46 -9.13 -1.80 -2.31
N LEU A 47 -9.27 -2.70 -1.34
CA LEU A 47 -9.03 -2.41 0.07
C LEU A 47 -7.60 -1.94 0.32
N LEU A 48 -6.60 -2.66 -0.22
CA LEU A 48 -5.20 -2.28 -0.08
C LEU A 48 -4.90 -0.92 -0.72
N HIS A 49 -5.48 -0.62 -1.88
CA HIS A 49 -5.31 0.68 -2.53
C HIS A 49 -5.95 1.82 -1.72
N LEU A 50 -7.12 1.61 -1.12
CA LEU A 50 -7.75 2.60 -0.24
C LEU A 50 -6.89 2.85 1.02
N CYS A 51 -6.41 1.79 1.67
CA CYS A 51 -5.50 1.89 2.83
C CYS A 51 -4.18 2.60 2.48
N ALA A 52 -3.68 2.41 1.26
CA ALA A 52 -2.49 3.06 0.73
C ALA A 52 -2.72 4.49 0.19
N GLY A 53 -3.96 5.01 0.28
CA GLY A 53 -4.32 6.33 -0.25
C GLY A 53 -4.28 6.45 -1.79
N LEU A 54 -4.21 5.32 -2.51
CA LEU A 54 -4.21 5.28 -3.99
C LEU A 54 -5.62 5.40 -4.58
N LEU A 55 -6.66 5.18 -3.77
CA LEU A 55 -8.05 5.43 -4.10
C LEU A 55 -8.67 6.37 -3.05
N HIS A 56 -9.66 7.16 -3.48
CA HIS A 56 -10.36 8.07 -2.58
C HIS A 56 -11.43 7.33 -1.78
N VAL A 57 -11.42 7.50 -0.46
CA VAL A 57 -12.47 7.02 0.45
C VAL A 57 -13.72 7.89 0.25
N ARG A 58 -14.86 7.25 -0.03
CA ARG A 58 -16.15 7.96 -0.20
C ARG A 58 -17.07 7.76 1.00
N GLU A 59 -17.04 6.59 1.61
CA GLU A 59 -17.89 6.19 2.72
C GLU A 59 -17.06 5.39 3.73
N GLY A 60 -17.31 5.63 5.03
CA GLY A 60 -16.48 5.09 6.11
C GLY A 60 -15.23 5.95 6.38
N SER A 61 -14.24 5.36 7.04
CA SER A 61 -13.01 6.07 7.41
C SER A 61 -11.78 5.16 7.45
N ILE A 62 -10.63 5.72 7.11
CA ILE A 62 -9.31 5.11 7.28
C ILE A 62 -8.45 6.09 8.08
N ASP A 63 -7.97 5.64 9.24
CA ASP A 63 -6.95 6.32 10.03
C ASP A 63 -5.65 5.52 9.89
N ASN A 64 -4.61 6.15 9.35
CA ASN A 64 -3.34 5.51 9.01
C ASN A 64 -2.18 6.30 9.61
N GLY A 65 -1.60 5.74 10.68
CA GLY A 65 -0.50 6.34 11.43
C GLY A 65 0.90 6.00 10.89
N PHE A 66 1.02 5.28 9.76
CA PHE A 66 2.33 4.96 9.18
C PHE A 66 2.97 6.20 8.54
N SER A 67 4.21 6.50 8.92
CA SER A 67 4.98 7.63 8.38
C SER A 67 5.37 7.48 6.91
N SER A 68 5.44 6.24 6.43
CA SER A 68 5.75 5.91 5.04
C SER A 68 5.04 4.63 4.63
N GLN A 69 4.68 4.54 3.36
CA GLN A 69 3.99 3.41 2.79
C GLN A 69 4.71 2.97 1.52
N ALA A 70 4.86 1.67 1.33
CA ALA A 70 5.43 1.07 0.14
C ALA A 70 4.41 0.13 -0.47
N PHE A 71 4.33 0.13 -1.81
CA PHE A 71 3.46 -0.76 -2.55
C PHE A 71 4.31 -1.63 -3.48
N MET A 72 4.09 -2.95 -3.43
CA MET A 72 4.73 -3.88 -4.33
C MET A 72 3.69 -4.37 -5.35
N PHE A 73 3.99 -4.21 -6.63
CA PHE A 73 3.12 -4.68 -7.70
C PHE A 73 3.20 -6.20 -7.85
N GLN A 74 2.08 -6.83 -8.23
CA GLN A 74 2.05 -8.27 -8.54
C GLN A 74 3.03 -8.66 -9.66
N GLN A 75 3.23 -7.77 -10.63
CA GLN A 75 4.27 -7.90 -11.65
C GLN A 75 5.38 -6.89 -11.37
N PRO A 76 6.66 -7.27 -11.42
CA PRO A 76 7.75 -6.50 -10.85
C PRO A 76 8.07 -5.14 -11.51
N ARG A 77 7.28 -4.67 -12.51
CA ARG A 77 7.37 -3.37 -13.22
C ARG A 77 8.79 -2.78 -13.32
N LEU A 78 9.77 -3.62 -13.65
CA LEU A 78 11.17 -3.22 -13.75
C LEU A 78 11.38 -2.32 -14.96
N LEU A 79 12.34 -1.40 -14.84
CA LEU A 79 12.83 -0.58 -15.94
C LEU A 79 13.84 -1.41 -16.75
N PRO A 80 13.53 -1.80 -18.00
CA PRO A 80 14.36 -2.75 -18.76
C PRO A 80 15.75 -2.21 -19.11
N CYS A 81 15.90 -0.89 -19.19
CA CYS A 81 17.15 -0.22 -19.49
C CYS A 81 18.04 0.00 -18.25
N LYS A 82 17.68 -0.56 -17.08
CA LYS A 82 18.38 -0.36 -15.81
C LYS A 82 18.87 -1.68 -15.23
N THR A 83 19.99 -1.62 -14.50
CA THR A 83 20.47 -2.76 -13.72
C THR A 83 19.50 -3.08 -12.56
N ALA A 84 19.66 -4.25 -11.94
CA ALA A 84 18.89 -4.60 -10.74
C ALA A 84 19.11 -3.57 -9.61
N LEU A 85 20.37 -3.17 -9.39
CA LEU A 85 20.73 -2.16 -8.40
C LEU A 85 20.07 -0.81 -8.71
N ASP A 86 20.07 -0.38 -9.97
CA ASP A 86 19.41 0.86 -10.39
C ASP A 86 17.88 0.83 -10.21
N ASN A 87 17.26 -0.35 -10.38
CA ASN A 87 15.83 -0.54 -10.12
C ASN A 87 15.52 -0.43 -8.61
N ILE A 88 16.35 -1.04 -7.74
CA ILE A 88 16.22 -0.93 -6.28
C ILE A 88 16.44 0.52 -5.83
N ALA A 89 17.48 1.17 -6.35
CA ALA A 89 17.85 2.54 -6.01
C ALA A 89 16.86 3.60 -6.55
N LEU A 90 15.86 3.23 -7.33
CA LEU A 90 14.88 4.14 -7.93
C LEU A 90 14.05 4.86 -6.86
N GLY A 91 13.56 4.13 -5.84
CA GLY A 91 12.79 4.72 -4.74
C GLY A 91 13.62 5.73 -3.94
N LEU A 92 14.90 5.45 -3.73
CA LEU A 92 15.84 6.36 -3.08
C LEU A 92 16.11 7.61 -3.94
N ALA A 93 16.14 7.47 -5.26
CA ALA A 93 16.29 8.60 -6.18
C ALA A 93 15.06 9.53 -6.14
N ALA A 94 13.86 8.94 -6.05
CA ALA A 94 12.60 9.69 -6.00
C ALA A 94 12.49 10.62 -4.77
N VAL A 95 13.17 10.29 -3.66
CA VAL A 95 13.25 11.14 -2.46
C VAL A 95 14.46 12.10 -2.46
N GLY A 96 15.14 12.25 -3.60
CA GLY A 96 16.23 13.23 -3.77
C GLY A 96 17.60 12.79 -3.24
N MET A 97 17.80 11.50 -2.96
CA MET A 97 19.07 11.01 -2.41
C MET A 97 20.21 11.03 -3.44
N ALA A 98 21.39 11.51 -3.02
CA ALA A 98 22.59 11.57 -3.86
C ALA A 98 23.04 10.18 -4.34
N ARG A 99 23.55 10.09 -5.58
CA ARG A 99 23.89 8.82 -6.24
C ARG A 99 24.78 7.89 -5.40
N ALA A 100 25.89 8.41 -4.86
CA ALA A 100 26.83 7.62 -4.07
C ALA A 100 26.20 7.06 -2.78
N GLU A 101 25.24 7.77 -2.18
CA GLU A 101 24.50 7.29 -1.01
C GLU A 101 23.44 6.25 -1.40
N ARG A 102 22.78 6.42 -2.56
CA ARG A 102 21.83 5.44 -3.08
C ARG A 102 22.48 4.11 -3.38
N GLU A 103 23.63 4.12 -4.06
CA GLU A 103 24.37 2.90 -4.39
C GLU A 103 24.74 2.15 -3.10
N ARG A 104 25.24 2.86 -2.08
CA ARG A 104 25.59 2.26 -0.78
C ARG A 104 24.41 1.62 -0.04
N ARG A 105 23.21 2.23 -0.10
CA ARG A 105 22.01 1.74 0.59
C ARG A 105 21.24 0.67 -0.18
N ALA A 106 21.43 0.59 -1.49
CA ALA A 106 20.78 -0.40 -2.35
C ALA A 106 21.58 -1.70 -2.46
N HIS A 107 22.85 -1.70 -2.02
CA HIS A 107 23.66 -2.89 -1.75
C HIS A 107 23.28 -3.56 -0.43
#